data_AF-A0A5K1CFT6-F1
#
_entry.id   AF-A0A5K1CFT6-F1
#
_cell.length_a   1.000
_cell.length_b   1.000
_cell.length_c   1.000
_cell.angle_alpha   90.00
_cell.angle_beta   90.00
_cell.angle_gamma   90.00
#
_symmetry.space_group_name_H-M   'P 1'
#
loop_
_entity.id
_entity.type
_entity.pdbx_description
1 polymer ?
#
loop_
_entity_poly.entity_id
_entity_poly.type
_entity_poly.pdbx_seq_one_letter_code
_entity_poly.pdbx_strand_id
1 'polypeptide(L)' 'YDTKYYYKIGEDESAREFWFHTPHKIDPNASYTFGII' A
#
# COMPACT_ATOMS: atom_id res chain seq x y z
N TYR A 1 7.31 -3.40 -7.07
CA TYR A 1 6.19 -2.87 -7.87
C TYR A 1 5.08 -3.90 -7.83
N ASP A 2 3.82 -3.47 -7.85
CA ASP A 2 2.65 -4.34 -7.83
C ASP A 2 2.64 -5.40 -6.74
N THR A 3 3.20 -5.06 -5.58
CA THR A 3 3.36 -5.98 -4.46
C THR A 3 2.53 -5.47 -3.29
N LYS A 4 1.74 -6.38 -2.71
CA LYS A 4 0.99 -6.11 -1.49
C LYS A 4 1.89 -6.36 -0.27
N TYR A 5 2.01 -5.37 0.59
CA TYR A 5 2.74 -5.45 1.84
C TYR A 5 1.78 -5.41 3.01
N TYR A 6 2.08 -6.25 4.01
CA TYR A 6 1.40 -6.26 5.30
C TYR A 6 2.38 -5.76 6.34
N TYR A 7 1.91 -4.93 7.26
CA TYR A 7 2.71 -4.49 8.39
C TYR A 7 1.83 -4.30 9.62
N LYS A 8 2.46 -4.44 10.79
CA LYS A 8 1.81 -4.30 12.09
C LYS A 8 2.45 -3.13 12.82
N ILE A 9 1.63 -2.23 13.38
CA ILE A 9 2.09 -1.13 14.22
C ILE A 9 1.60 -1.37 15.65
N GLY A 10 2.46 -1.13 16.63
CA GLY A 10 2.17 -1.30 18.05
C GLY A 10 2.62 -2.67 18.57
N GLU A 11 2.39 -2.89 19.86
CA GLU A 11 2.86 -4.07 20.59
C GLU A 11 1.70 -4.80 21.27
N ASP A 12 1.87 -6.11 21.43
CA ASP A 12 0.93 -7.02 22.07
C ASP A 12 -0.52 -6.87 21.59
N GLU A 13 -1.44 -6.63 22.52
CA GLU A 13 -2.89 -6.55 22.28
C GLU A 13 -3.33 -5.25 21.62
N SER A 14 -2.49 -4.21 21.68
CA SER A 14 -2.78 -2.90 21.08
C SER A 14 -2.39 -2.82 19.59
N ALA A 15 -1.69 -3.84 19.11
CA ALA A 15 -1.09 -3.83 17.79
C ALA A 15 -2.14 -3.95 16.67
N ARG A 16 -1.99 -3.14 15.62
CA ARG A 16 -2.93 -3.05 14.50
C ARG A 16 -2.25 -3.44 13.20
N GLU A 17 -2.97 -4.19 12.38
CA GLU A 17 -2.51 -4.62 11.07
C GLU A 17 -3.03 -3.68 9.99
N PHE A 18 -2.14 -3.38 9.06
CA PHE A 18 -2.41 -2.55 7.90
C PHE A 18 -1.81 -3.21 6.67
N TRP A 19 -2.30 -2.79 5.51
CA TRP A 19 -1.73 -3.20 4.25
C TRP A 19 -1.74 -2.05 3.26
N PHE A 20 -0.79 -2.08 2.34
CA PHE A 20 -0.76 -1.21 1.18
C PHE A 20 -0.23 -1.99 -0.02
N HIS A 21 -0.48 -1.44 -1.21
CA HIS A 21 0.00 -2.00 -2.46
C HIS A 21 0.95 -0.99 -3.10
N THR A 22 2.16 -1.42 -3.43
CA THR A 22 3.08 -0.54 -4.17
C THR A 22 2.54 -0.34 -5.58
N PRO A 23 2.61 0.88 -6.14
CA PRO A 23 2.19 1.13 -7.52
C PRO A 23 2.93 0.24 -8.53
N HIS A 24 2.35 0.20 -9.74
CA HIS A 24 3.00 -0.33 -10.93
C HIS A 24 4.35 0.33 -11.15
N LYS A 25 5.22 -0.36 -11.87
CA LYS A 25 6.47 0.24 -12.34
C LYS A 25 6.15 1.48 -13.16
N ILE A 26 6.98 2.52 -13.04
CA ILE A 26 6.84 3.75 -13.83
C ILE A 26 6.94 3.36 -15.31
N ASP A 27 5.84 3.52 -16.02
CA ASP A 27 5.69 3.27 -17.45
C ASP A 27 4.69 4.31 -18.02
N PRO A 28 4.93 4.87 -19.21
CA PRO A 28 4.01 5.83 -19.81
C PRO A 28 2.57 5.33 -20.01
N ASN A 29 2.36 4.01 -20.07
CA ASN A 29 1.05 3.39 -20.24
C ASN A 29 0.50 2.79 -18.94
N ALA A 30 1.19 2.94 -17.81
CA ALA A 30 0.69 2.47 -16.53
C ALA A 30 -0.47 3.33 -16.05
N SER A 31 -1.63 2.69 -15.83
CA SER A 31 -2.81 3.35 -15.26
C SER A 31 -2.67 3.48 -13.75
N TYR A 32 -3.00 4.65 -13.21
CA TYR A 32 -3.08 4.89 -11.76
C TYR A 32 -4.19 5.89 -11.44
N THR A 33 -4.97 5.62 -10.40
CA THR A 33 -6.11 6.46 -10.00
C THR A 33 -5.77 7.22 -8.73
N PHE A 34 -5.92 8.56 -8.77
CA PHE A 34 -5.78 9.42 -7.60
C PHE A 34 -7.14 9.82 -7.05
N GLY A 35 -7.33 9.71 -5.73
CA GLY A 35 -8.45 10.36 -5.04
C GLY A 35 -8.13 11.83 -4.77
N ILE A 36 -9.10 12.72 -4.98
CA ILE A 36 -9.01 14.15 -4.65
C ILE A 36 -10.11 14.44 -3.62
N ILE A 37 -9.75 15.13 -2.53
CA ILE A 37 -10.62 15.42 -1.37
C ILE A 37 -10.62 16.92 -1.12
#